data_AF-A0A5C6Z9E7-F1
#
_entry.id   AF-A0A5C6Z9E7-F1
#
_cell.length_a   1.000
_cell.length_b   1.000
_cell.length_c   1.000
_cell.angle_alpha   90.00
_cell.angle_beta   90.00
_cell.angle_gamma   90.00
#
_symmetry.space_group_name_H-M   'P 1'
#
loop_
_entity.id
_entity.type
_entity.pdbx_description
1 polymer ?
#
loop_
_entity_poly.entity_id
_entity_poly.type
_entity_poly.pdbx_seq_one_letter_code
_entity_poly.pdbx_strand_id
1 'polypeptide(L)'
;MVHGPTAGSPAAASDPSTPGTTAATAAAAATATSGVNGVNGVNGANGPATGTTGAAPKDLPSVDRLLRDEAVTHLMARHGHAFVAGEARRLLEAWRRRAVEGTLAAHELRHLPAELERRCEQRLAPRMRRVINLTGTVLHTNLGRALLADEALQQVLACMGSPNNLEFDLARGERGDRDSLVESLLCEITGAEAATVVNNNAAAVLLGIAALAGGKEAIVSRGELVEIGGAFRMPDVMAAAGAKLVEVGTTNRTHARDYQAAIGPHTALLLKVHTSNYAIQGFTASVSEAALAPI
;
A
#
# COMPACT_ATOMS: atom_id res chain seq x y z
N MET A 1 7.69 12.84 64.26
CA MET A 1 6.32 12.29 64.24
C MET A 1 6.13 11.64 62.88
N VAL A 2 6.67 10.44 62.65
CA VAL A 2 6.08 9.12 62.95
C VAL A 2 4.66 8.98 62.40
N HIS A 3 4.53 8.47 61.17
CA HIS A 3 3.74 7.28 60.88
C HIS A 3 4.24 6.64 59.57
N GLY A 4 4.72 5.41 59.69
CA GLY A 4 5.20 4.57 58.60
C GLY A 4 4.09 3.79 57.88
N PRO A 5 4.48 2.97 56.89
CA PRO A 5 3.60 2.43 55.84
C PRO A 5 2.98 1.07 56.23
N THR A 6 1.82 0.76 55.66
CA THR A 6 1.21 -0.58 55.71
C THR A 6 1.29 -1.25 54.35
N ALA A 7 2.03 -2.36 54.29
CA ALA A 7 2.08 -3.30 53.19
C ALA A 7 1.16 -4.50 53.45
N GLY A 8 0.60 -5.08 52.38
CA GLY A 8 0.35 -6.53 52.28
C GLY A 8 -1.10 -7.00 52.28
N SER A 9 -1.62 -7.35 51.09
CA SER A 9 -2.31 -8.64 50.89
C SER A 9 -2.26 -9.06 49.41
N PRO A 10 -1.80 -10.27 49.07
CA PRO A 10 -1.77 -10.79 47.70
C PRO A 10 -2.95 -11.74 47.42
N ALA A 11 -3.61 -11.57 46.28
CA ALA A 11 -4.53 -12.51 45.64
C ALA A 11 -4.98 -11.86 44.32
N ALA A 12 -5.09 -12.49 43.16
CA ALA A 12 -4.90 -13.85 42.74
C ALA A 12 -4.60 -13.80 41.23
N ALA A 13 -3.72 -14.69 40.74
CA ALA A 13 -3.54 -14.93 39.33
C ALA A 13 -4.81 -15.54 38.73
N SER A 14 -5.30 -14.99 37.63
CA SER A 14 -6.27 -15.64 36.75
C SER A 14 -5.83 -15.46 35.30
N ASP A 15 -5.12 -16.48 34.83
CA ASP A 15 -4.96 -16.85 33.43
C ASP A 15 -6.29 -17.43 32.93
N PRO A 16 -6.80 -17.00 31.76
CA PRO A 16 -7.54 -17.91 30.91
C PRO A 16 -7.02 -17.85 29.47
N SER A 17 -6.02 -18.67 29.21
CA SER A 17 -5.94 -19.49 27.99
C SER A 17 -7.32 -19.83 27.43
N THR A 18 -7.69 -19.19 26.32
CA THR A 18 -8.71 -19.70 25.39
C THR A 18 -8.17 -19.55 23.98
N PRO A 19 -8.00 -20.64 23.21
CA PRO A 19 -7.47 -20.57 21.87
C PRO A 19 -8.55 -20.03 20.93
N GLY A 20 -8.37 -18.80 20.46
CA GLY A 20 -9.16 -18.23 19.38
C GLY A 20 -8.90 -19.00 18.10
N THR A 21 -9.85 -19.85 17.70
CA THR A 21 -9.88 -20.60 16.45
C THR A 21 -9.70 -19.67 15.25
N THR A 22 -8.48 -19.60 14.73
CA THR A 22 -8.18 -18.98 13.44
C THR A 22 -8.66 -19.91 12.32
N ALA A 23 -9.89 -19.69 11.84
CA ALA A 23 -10.35 -20.28 10.59
C ALA A 23 -9.61 -19.59 9.42
N ALA A 24 -8.40 -20.07 9.13
CA ALA A 24 -7.67 -19.74 7.92
C ALA A 24 -8.35 -20.43 6.72
N THR A 25 -9.26 -19.74 6.04
CA THR A 25 -9.72 -20.16 4.71
C THR A 25 -8.59 -19.96 3.71
N ALA A 26 -7.89 -21.05 3.39
CA ALA A 26 -6.93 -21.15 2.33
C ALA A 26 -7.65 -21.04 0.96
N ALA A 27 -7.55 -19.88 0.30
CA ALA A 27 -7.93 -19.75 -1.09
C ALA A 27 -6.76 -20.25 -1.97
N ALA A 28 -6.81 -21.53 -2.36
CA ALA A 28 -5.89 -22.11 -3.34
C ALA A 28 -6.16 -21.49 -4.73
N ALA A 29 -5.21 -20.68 -5.21
CA ALA A 29 -5.19 -20.20 -6.59
C ALA A 29 -4.55 -21.27 -7.48
N ALA A 30 -5.37 -22.06 -8.18
CA ALA A 30 -4.91 -22.95 -9.23
C ALA A 30 -4.85 -22.19 -10.56
N THR A 31 -3.65 -21.78 -10.96
CA THR A 31 -3.34 -21.23 -12.28
C THR A 31 -3.04 -22.40 -13.22
N ALA A 32 -3.96 -22.76 -14.11
CA ALA A 32 -3.72 -23.76 -15.13
C ALA A 32 -3.13 -23.11 -16.39
N THR A 33 -1.86 -23.38 -16.64
CA THR A 33 -1.09 -23.03 -17.84
C THR A 33 -1.54 -23.91 -19.01
N SER A 34 -2.05 -23.30 -20.08
CA SER A 34 -2.39 -24.02 -21.31
C SER A 34 -1.14 -24.20 -22.17
N GLY A 35 -0.60 -25.43 -22.20
CA GLY A 35 0.46 -25.86 -23.10
C GLY A 35 -0.13 -26.40 -24.41
N VAL A 36 0.27 -25.79 -25.52
CA VAL A 36 -0.01 -26.26 -26.89
C VAL A 36 0.96 -27.39 -27.23
N ASN A 37 0.46 -28.53 -27.68
CA ASN A 37 1.20 -29.47 -28.53
C ASN A 37 0.21 -30.30 -29.35
N GLY A 38 0.35 -30.27 -30.68
CA GLY A 38 -0.36 -31.15 -31.60
C GLY A 38 0.54 -32.29 -32.07
N VAL A 39 -0.06 -33.42 -32.50
CA VAL A 39 0.32 -34.26 -33.66
C VAL A 39 -0.91 -35.11 -34.08
N ASN A 40 -1.03 -35.30 -35.40
CA ASN A 40 -2.03 -35.99 -36.24
C ASN A 40 -2.42 -37.45 -35.91
N GLY A 41 -3.62 -37.87 -36.35
CA GLY A 41 -3.81 -39.21 -36.96
C GLY A 41 -5.19 -39.91 -36.89
N VAL A 42 -5.95 -39.85 -37.99
CA VAL A 42 -6.77 -40.91 -38.66
C VAL A 42 -8.13 -41.40 -38.10
N ASN A 43 -9.17 -41.14 -38.91
CA ASN A 43 -10.45 -41.82 -39.22
C ASN A 43 -11.11 -42.87 -38.29
N GLY A 44 -12.40 -42.61 -38.02
CA GLY A 44 -13.47 -43.60 -38.27
C GLY A 44 -14.26 -44.06 -37.04
N ALA A 45 -15.50 -43.54 -36.88
CA ALA A 45 -16.74 -44.29 -36.59
C ALA A 45 -17.79 -43.38 -35.93
N ASN A 46 -18.90 -43.16 -36.63
CA ASN A 46 -20.13 -42.61 -36.09
C ASN A 46 -20.72 -43.56 -35.04
N GLY A 47 -20.79 -43.11 -33.79
CA GLY A 47 -21.62 -43.63 -32.70
C GLY A 47 -22.19 -42.43 -31.93
N PRO A 48 -23.40 -42.54 -31.34
CA PRO A 48 -24.22 -41.38 -31.04
C PRO A 48 -23.54 -40.49 -30.00
N ALA A 49 -23.25 -39.25 -30.38
CA ALA A 49 -22.95 -38.19 -29.43
C ALA A 49 -24.15 -38.10 -28.48
N THR A 50 -23.95 -38.43 -27.22
CA THR A 50 -24.84 -38.02 -26.13
C THR A 50 -24.93 -36.51 -26.19
N GLY A 51 -25.99 -36.01 -26.85
CA GLY A 51 -26.18 -34.60 -27.10
C GLY A 51 -26.23 -33.83 -25.80
N THR A 52 -25.14 -33.17 -25.44
CA THR A 52 -25.21 -32.02 -24.53
C THR A 52 -25.95 -30.94 -25.30
N THR A 53 -27.27 -30.90 -25.15
CA THR A 53 -28.09 -29.83 -25.69
C THR A 53 -27.57 -28.50 -25.14
N GLY A 54 -27.12 -27.62 -26.05
CA GLY A 54 -26.73 -26.26 -25.68
C GLY A 54 -27.94 -25.48 -25.18
N ALA A 55 -27.74 -24.59 -24.21
CA ALA A 55 -28.75 -23.64 -23.79
C ALA A 55 -28.90 -22.53 -24.85
N ALA A 56 -30.13 -22.23 -25.23
CA ALA A 56 -30.45 -21.08 -26.06
C ALA A 56 -30.65 -19.83 -25.19
N PRO A 57 -30.54 -18.60 -25.76
CA PRO A 57 -30.78 -17.35 -25.03
C PRO A 57 -32.14 -17.27 -24.31
N LYS A 58 -33.16 -17.96 -24.82
CA LYS A 58 -34.51 -18.05 -24.24
C LYS A 58 -34.58 -18.89 -22.96
N ASP A 59 -33.58 -19.74 -22.73
CA ASP A 59 -33.51 -20.63 -21.56
C ASP A 59 -32.92 -19.91 -20.33
N LEU A 60 -32.36 -18.70 -20.52
CA LEU A 60 -31.90 -17.84 -19.43
C LEU A 60 -33.08 -17.18 -18.71
N PRO A 61 -33.07 -17.12 -17.36
CA PRO A 61 -34.13 -16.43 -16.62
C PRO A 61 -34.07 -14.92 -16.85
N SER A 62 -35.20 -14.24 -16.65
CA SER A 62 -35.20 -12.79 -16.51
C SER A 62 -34.40 -12.40 -15.25
N VAL A 63 -33.92 -11.15 -15.22
CA VAL A 63 -33.24 -10.60 -14.03
C VAL A 63 -34.16 -10.72 -12.81
N ASP A 64 -35.44 -10.36 -12.94
CA ASP A 64 -36.42 -10.44 -11.84
C ASP A 64 -36.61 -11.89 -11.35
N ARG A 65 -36.70 -12.87 -12.26
CA ARG A 65 -36.80 -14.29 -11.88
C ARG A 65 -35.54 -14.76 -11.13
N LEU A 66 -34.36 -14.37 -11.58
CA LEU A 66 -33.10 -14.71 -10.92
C LEU A 66 -33.00 -14.06 -9.53
N LEU A 67 -33.45 -12.81 -9.38
CA LEU A 67 -33.43 -12.11 -8.08
C LEU A 67 -34.44 -12.65 -7.07
N ARG A 68 -35.52 -13.29 -7.54
CA ARG A 68 -36.50 -13.98 -6.68
C ARG A 68 -36.13 -15.43 -6.36
N ASP A 69 -35.01 -15.92 -6.89
CA ASP A 69 -34.50 -17.24 -6.54
C ASP A 69 -34.12 -17.26 -5.05
N GLU A 70 -34.50 -18.33 -4.35
CA GLU A 70 -34.20 -18.51 -2.93
C GLU A 70 -32.68 -18.47 -2.68
N ALA A 71 -31.89 -19.01 -3.61
CA ALA A 71 -30.43 -19.01 -3.56
C ALA A 71 -29.78 -17.64 -3.81
N VAL A 72 -30.56 -16.59 -4.17
CA VAL A 72 -30.07 -15.23 -4.44
C VAL A 72 -30.60 -14.22 -3.43
N THR A 73 -31.71 -14.52 -2.77
CA THR A 73 -32.38 -13.58 -1.85
C THR A 73 -31.46 -13.13 -0.70
N HIS A 74 -30.57 -14.01 -0.20
CA HIS A 74 -29.59 -13.65 0.83
C HIS A 74 -28.56 -12.62 0.35
N LEU A 75 -28.16 -12.67 -0.93
CA LEU A 75 -27.23 -11.70 -1.51
C LEU A 75 -27.81 -10.29 -1.49
N MET A 76 -29.11 -10.17 -1.75
CA MET A 76 -29.79 -8.87 -1.73
C MET A 76 -29.88 -8.30 -0.32
N ALA A 77 -30.15 -9.14 0.69
CA ALA A 77 -30.15 -8.73 2.08
C ALA A 77 -28.75 -8.27 2.55
N ARG A 78 -27.70 -8.95 2.08
CA ARG A 78 -26.32 -8.65 2.48
C ARG A 78 -25.68 -7.47 1.75
N HIS A 79 -25.99 -7.29 0.46
CA HIS A 79 -25.25 -6.37 -0.43
C HIS A 79 -26.13 -5.28 -1.04
N GLY A 80 -27.44 -5.32 -0.81
CA GLY A 80 -28.40 -4.36 -1.34
C GLY A 80 -28.85 -4.69 -2.77
N HIS A 81 -30.13 -4.45 -3.04
CA HIS A 81 -30.78 -4.78 -4.32
C HIS A 81 -30.05 -4.19 -5.53
N ALA A 82 -29.71 -2.89 -5.49
CA ALA A 82 -29.14 -2.19 -6.66
C ALA A 82 -27.83 -2.82 -7.14
N PHE A 83 -26.96 -3.21 -6.22
CA PHE A 83 -25.69 -3.86 -6.52
C PHE A 83 -25.90 -5.24 -7.13
N VAL A 84 -26.68 -6.10 -6.46
CA VAL A 84 -26.93 -7.49 -6.91
C VAL A 84 -27.65 -7.52 -8.26
N ALA A 85 -28.66 -6.66 -8.47
CA ALA A 85 -29.34 -6.53 -9.76
C ALA A 85 -28.38 -6.07 -10.87
N GLY A 86 -27.43 -5.20 -10.56
CA GLY A 86 -26.38 -4.78 -11.49
C GLY A 86 -25.46 -5.93 -11.92
N GLU A 87 -25.01 -6.74 -10.97
CA GLU A 87 -24.18 -7.93 -11.26
C GLU A 87 -24.97 -9.03 -11.98
N ALA A 88 -26.23 -9.25 -11.61
CA ALA A 88 -27.13 -10.18 -12.27
C ALA A 88 -27.34 -9.83 -13.76
N ARG A 89 -27.56 -8.55 -14.08
CA ARG A 89 -27.67 -8.08 -15.47
C ARG A 89 -26.40 -8.36 -16.26
N ARG A 90 -25.22 -8.03 -15.71
CA ARG A 90 -23.92 -8.28 -16.36
C ARG A 90 -23.64 -9.76 -16.56
N LEU A 91 -24.04 -10.59 -15.58
CA LEU A 91 -23.89 -12.03 -15.65
C LEU A 91 -24.78 -12.64 -16.73
N LEU A 92 -26.07 -12.30 -16.72
CA LEU A 92 -27.02 -12.74 -17.73
C LEU A 92 -26.61 -12.29 -19.13
N GLU A 93 -26.08 -11.07 -19.28
CA GLU A 93 -25.55 -10.59 -20.57
C GLU A 93 -24.37 -11.43 -21.05
N ALA A 94 -23.43 -11.76 -20.15
CA ALA A 94 -22.29 -12.60 -20.48
C ALA A 94 -22.73 -14.02 -20.89
N TRP A 95 -23.71 -14.60 -20.18
CA TRP A 95 -24.23 -15.93 -20.49
C TRP A 95 -25.11 -15.92 -21.75
N ARG A 96 -25.81 -14.82 -22.04
CA ARG A 96 -26.55 -14.66 -23.29
C ARG A 96 -25.63 -14.72 -24.49
N ARG A 97 -24.45 -14.08 -24.43
CA ARG A 97 -23.45 -14.19 -25.51
C ARG A 97 -22.97 -15.63 -25.69
N ARG A 98 -22.66 -16.33 -24.61
CA ARG A 98 -22.30 -17.76 -24.65
C ARG A 98 -23.40 -18.63 -25.27
N ALA A 99 -24.66 -18.35 -24.95
CA ALA A 99 -25.80 -19.07 -25.51
C ALA A 99 -25.99 -18.82 -27.02
N VAL A 100 -25.77 -17.58 -27.48
CA VAL A 100 -25.79 -17.24 -28.93
C VAL A 100 -24.65 -17.94 -29.68
N GLU A 101 -23.47 -18.01 -29.06
CA GLU A 101 -22.28 -18.67 -29.61
C GLU A 101 -22.35 -20.21 -29.55
N GLY A 102 -23.37 -20.79 -28.89
CA GLY A 102 -23.50 -22.23 -28.70
C GLY A 102 -22.52 -22.83 -27.70
N THR A 103 -21.88 -22.00 -26.86
CA THR A 103 -20.85 -22.39 -25.87
C THR A 103 -21.39 -22.52 -24.44
N LEU A 104 -22.69 -22.31 -24.22
CA LEU A 104 -23.37 -22.52 -22.94
C LEU A 104 -24.07 -23.88 -22.95
N ALA A 105 -23.68 -24.81 -22.09
CA ALA A 105 -24.37 -26.08 -21.93
C ALA A 105 -25.61 -25.92 -21.04
N ALA A 106 -26.71 -26.63 -21.35
CA ALA A 106 -27.95 -26.52 -20.58
C ALA A 106 -27.78 -26.79 -19.07
N HIS A 107 -26.89 -27.72 -18.71
CA HIS A 107 -26.62 -28.04 -17.32
C HIS A 107 -25.94 -26.91 -16.54
N GLU A 108 -25.34 -25.91 -17.21
CA GLU A 108 -24.71 -24.76 -16.56
C GLU A 108 -25.73 -23.79 -15.98
N LEU A 109 -26.96 -23.78 -16.50
CA LEU A 109 -28.03 -22.87 -16.05
C LEU A 109 -28.31 -22.97 -14.54
N ARG A 110 -28.19 -24.18 -13.97
CA ARG A 110 -28.36 -24.41 -12.52
C ARG A 110 -27.29 -23.74 -11.65
N HIS A 111 -26.14 -23.37 -12.23
CA HIS A 111 -25.03 -22.74 -11.51
C HIS A 111 -25.14 -21.21 -11.51
N LEU A 112 -26.17 -20.64 -12.16
CA LEU A 112 -26.33 -19.19 -12.29
C LEU A 112 -26.43 -18.45 -10.93
N PRO A 113 -27.15 -18.95 -9.91
CA PRO A 113 -27.14 -18.32 -8.58
C PRO A 113 -25.75 -18.32 -7.92
N ALA A 114 -25.06 -19.47 -7.94
CA ALA A 114 -23.73 -19.60 -7.36
C ALA A 114 -22.69 -18.72 -8.10
N GLU A 115 -22.82 -18.61 -9.41
CA GLU A 115 -21.97 -17.72 -10.20
C GLU A 115 -22.25 -16.25 -9.91
N LEU A 116 -23.51 -15.87 -9.67
CA LEU A 116 -23.88 -14.51 -9.23
C LEU A 116 -23.26 -14.20 -7.86
N GLU A 117 -23.37 -15.12 -6.90
CA GLU A 117 -22.74 -15.01 -5.58
C GLU A 117 -21.23 -14.80 -5.71
N ARG A 118 -20.53 -15.68 -6.42
CA ARG A 118 -19.08 -15.57 -6.67
C ARG A 118 -18.70 -14.22 -7.28
N ARG A 119 -19.52 -13.71 -8.20
CA ARG A 119 -19.27 -12.40 -8.85
C ARG A 119 -19.45 -11.24 -7.87
N CYS A 120 -20.50 -11.29 -7.04
CA CYS A 120 -20.74 -10.32 -5.97
C CYS A 120 -19.58 -10.32 -4.97
N GLU A 121 -19.16 -11.50 -4.51
CA GLU A 121 -18.02 -11.65 -3.59
C GLU A 121 -16.73 -11.10 -4.17
N GLN A 122 -16.40 -11.42 -5.43
CA GLN A 122 -15.19 -10.92 -6.08
C GLN A 122 -15.19 -9.40 -6.27
N ARG A 123 -16.36 -8.82 -6.55
CA ARG A 123 -16.52 -7.37 -6.74
C ARG A 123 -16.41 -6.61 -5.42
N LEU A 124 -16.83 -7.23 -4.31
CA LEU A 124 -16.78 -6.64 -2.97
C LEU A 124 -15.51 -7.01 -2.20
N ALA A 125 -14.74 -7.99 -2.68
CA ALA A 125 -13.50 -8.40 -2.04
C ALA A 125 -12.52 -7.21 -1.95
N PRO A 126 -11.90 -6.99 -0.77
CA PRO A 126 -10.85 -5.99 -0.63
C PRO A 126 -9.71 -6.25 -1.62
N ARG A 127 -9.32 -5.21 -2.36
CA ARG A 127 -8.19 -5.30 -3.31
C ARG A 127 -6.85 -5.30 -2.56
N MET A 128 -6.77 -4.59 -1.44
CA MET A 128 -5.66 -4.67 -0.50
C MET A 128 -5.96 -5.77 0.52
N ARG A 129 -5.05 -6.73 0.64
CA ARG A 129 -5.20 -7.91 1.50
C ARG A 129 -3.91 -8.15 2.25
N ARG A 130 -4.01 -8.76 3.43
CA ARG A 130 -2.85 -9.25 4.16
C ARG A 130 -2.12 -10.30 3.32
N VAL A 131 -0.80 -10.26 3.38
CA VAL A 131 0.10 -11.25 2.75
C VAL A 131 1.07 -11.80 3.79
N ILE A 132 1.58 -13.01 3.55
CA ILE A 132 2.67 -13.60 4.35
C ILE A 132 3.98 -13.29 3.62
N ASN A 133 4.87 -12.52 4.27
CA ASN A 133 6.17 -12.19 3.70
C ASN A 133 7.17 -13.32 3.96
N LEU A 134 7.56 -14.04 2.90
CA LEU A 134 8.57 -15.10 2.93
C LEU A 134 9.87 -14.72 2.20
N THR A 135 10.08 -13.44 1.88
CA THR A 135 11.26 -13.00 1.12
C THR A 135 12.51 -12.80 2.00
N GLY A 136 12.34 -12.77 3.32
CA GLY A 136 13.39 -12.36 4.27
C GLY A 136 13.68 -10.85 4.27
N THR A 137 12.97 -10.06 3.47
CA THR A 137 13.14 -8.60 3.43
C THR A 137 12.25 -7.93 4.48
N VAL A 138 12.87 -7.30 5.48
CA VAL A 138 12.15 -6.60 6.57
C VAL A 138 11.41 -5.37 6.05
N LEU A 139 12.12 -4.42 5.42
CA LEU A 139 11.53 -3.21 4.83
C LEU A 139 11.17 -3.44 3.36
N HIS A 140 10.12 -4.23 3.11
CA HIS A 140 9.73 -4.55 1.75
C HIS A 140 8.86 -3.43 1.15
N THR A 141 9.38 -2.70 0.17
CA THR A 141 8.73 -1.53 -0.46
C THR A 141 7.35 -1.85 -1.06
N ASN A 142 7.22 -2.99 -1.74
CA ASN A 142 5.95 -3.43 -2.33
C ASN A 142 4.94 -4.01 -1.31
N LEU A 143 5.40 -4.47 -0.14
CA LEU A 143 4.55 -5.12 0.87
C LEU A 143 4.25 -4.21 2.08
N GLY A 144 4.40 -2.89 1.92
CA GLY A 144 3.97 -1.93 2.94
C GLY A 144 5.04 -1.51 3.95
N ARG A 145 6.32 -1.85 3.73
CA ARG A 145 7.46 -1.43 4.57
C ARG A 145 7.32 -1.92 6.02
N ALA A 146 7.56 -1.04 7.00
CA ALA A 146 7.55 -1.37 8.41
C ALA A 146 6.13 -1.69 8.90
N LEU A 147 6.02 -2.75 9.70
CA LEU A 147 4.80 -3.04 10.44
C LEU A 147 4.75 -2.18 11.70
N LEU A 148 3.54 -1.79 12.09
CA LEU A 148 3.30 -1.12 13.37
C LEU A 148 3.29 -2.17 14.50
N ALA A 149 3.76 -1.77 15.68
CA ALA A 149 3.58 -2.54 16.90
C ALA A 149 2.10 -2.62 17.28
N ASP A 150 1.70 -3.65 18.03
CA ASP A 150 0.30 -3.87 18.41
C ASP A 150 -0.26 -2.71 19.23
N GLU A 151 0.54 -2.13 20.13
CA GLU A 151 0.17 -0.95 20.92
C GLU A 151 -0.09 0.28 20.04
N ALA A 152 0.71 0.48 18.99
CA ALA A 152 0.52 1.56 18.03
C ALA A 152 -0.76 1.36 17.20
N LEU A 153 -1.05 0.11 16.80
CA LEU A 153 -2.29 -0.23 16.09
C LEU A 153 -3.53 0.02 16.96
N GLN A 154 -3.47 -0.38 18.23
CA GLN A 154 -4.56 -0.12 19.19
C GLN A 154 -4.82 1.38 19.35
N GLN A 155 -3.76 2.19 19.43
CA GLN A 155 -3.92 3.64 19.53
C GLN A 155 -4.52 4.26 18.26
N VAL A 156 -4.10 3.80 17.07
CA VAL A 156 -4.72 4.23 15.81
C VAL A 156 -6.21 3.91 15.79
N LEU A 157 -6.61 2.70 16.19
CA LEU A 157 -8.02 2.31 16.25
C LEU A 157 -8.81 3.18 17.23
N ALA A 158 -8.27 3.46 18.41
CA ALA A 158 -8.91 4.33 19.41
C ALA A 158 -9.08 5.78 18.88
N CYS A 159 -8.04 6.35 18.30
CA CYS A 159 -8.05 7.72 17.75
C CYS A 159 -8.98 7.88 16.55
N MET A 160 -9.09 6.86 15.70
CA MET A 160 -9.94 6.91 14.49
C MET A 160 -11.40 6.55 14.76
N GLY A 161 -11.69 5.91 15.89
CA GLY A 161 -13.05 5.51 16.28
C GLY A 161 -13.90 6.62 16.93
N SER A 162 -13.33 7.78 17.21
CA SER A 162 -14.02 8.88 17.92
C SER A 162 -13.48 10.26 17.53
N PRO A 163 -14.24 11.36 17.75
CA PRO A 163 -13.69 12.71 17.67
C PRO A 163 -12.49 12.86 18.60
N ASN A 164 -11.45 13.53 18.13
CA ASN A 164 -10.20 13.71 18.87
C ASN A 164 -9.73 15.17 18.78
N ASN A 165 -8.71 15.51 19.57
CA ASN A 165 -8.18 16.85 19.74
C ASN A 165 -7.07 17.21 18.73
N LEU A 166 -7.11 16.65 17.51
CA LEU A 166 -6.06 16.83 16.50
C LEU A 166 -5.65 18.29 16.25
N GLU A 167 -6.61 19.21 16.25
CA GLU A 167 -6.37 20.67 16.15
C GLU A 167 -7.12 21.44 17.27
N PHE A 168 -7.21 20.86 18.46
CA PHE A 168 -7.93 21.49 19.58
C PHE A 168 -7.11 21.44 20.86
N ASP A 169 -6.86 22.60 21.45
CA ASP A 169 -6.20 22.72 22.74
C ASP A 169 -7.24 22.53 23.85
N LEU A 170 -7.11 21.44 24.62
CA LEU A 170 -8.04 21.12 25.71
C LEU A 170 -7.89 22.04 26.93
N ALA A 171 -6.71 22.63 27.14
CA ALA A 171 -6.47 23.53 28.26
C ALA A 171 -7.02 24.94 27.99
N ARG A 172 -6.89 25.41 26.74
CA ARG A 172 -7.34 26.75 26.32
C ARG A 172 -8.76 26.76 25.77
N GLY A 173 -9.27 25.62 25.29
CA GLY A 173 -10.60 25.50 24.72
C GLY A 173 -10.73 26.14 23.34
N GLU A 174 -9.65 26.22 22.58
CA GLU A 174 -9.61 26.87 21.26
C GLU A 174 -8.86 26.02 20.23
N ARG A 175 -8.77 26.53 18.98
CA ARG A 175 -8.03 25.84 17.92
C ARG A 175 -6.55 25.75 18.28
N GLY A 176 -6.00 24.53 18.23
CA GLY A 176 -4.59 24.24 18.45
C GLY A 176 -3.84 23.91 17.16
N ASP A 177 -2.53 23.73 17.28
CA ASP A 177 -1.65 23.27 16.21
C ASP A 177 -1.37 21.76 16.36
N ARG A 178 -1.61 21.00 15.29
CA ARG A 178 -1.38 19.55 15.26
C ARG A 178 0.08 19.17 15.38
N ASP A 179 1.01 20.02 14.93
CA ASP A 179 2.44 19.71 14.94
C ASP A 179 2.98 19.67 16.38
N SER A 180 2.36 20.44 17.29
CA SER A 180 2.70 20.45 18.71
C SER A 180 2.53 19.09 19.41
N LEU A 181 1.72 18.18 18.85
CA LEU A 181 1.49 16.84 19.39
C LEU A 181 2.74 15.95 19.30
N VAL A 182 3.67 16.24 18.39
CA VAL A 182 4.85 15.39 18.12
C VAL A 182 6.18 16.14 18.13
N GLU A 183 6.18 17.46 17.96
CA GLU A 183 7.41 18.26 17.87
C GLU A 183 8.31 18.07 19.09
N SER A 184 7.78 18.20 20.30
CA SER A 184 8.56 18.06 21.54
C SER A 184 9.27 16.70 21.66
N LEU A 185 8.58 15.62 21.29
CA LEU A 185 9.14 14.26 21.28
C LEU A 185 10.26 14.12 20.24
N LEU A 186 10.08 14.71 19.05
CA LEU A 186 11.10 14.69 18.00
C LEU A 186 12.33 15.48 18.42
N CYS A 187 12.16 16.66 19.00
CA CYS A 187 13.24 17.47 19.54
C CYS A 187 13.99 16.73 20.66
N GLU A 188 13.29 16.04 21.57
CA GLU A 188 13.90 15.25 22.64
C GLU A 188 14.77 14.11 22.09
N ILE A 189 14.27 13.36 21.10
CA ILE A 189 14.98 12.20 20.53
C ILE A 189 16.18 12.63 19.67
N THR A 190 16.07 13.77 18.97
CA THR A 190 17.08 14.20 17.99
C THR A 190 18.06 15.24 18.53
N GLY A 191 17.69 15.97 19.58
CA GLY A 191 18.40 17.16 20.05
C GLY A 191 18.22 18.40 19.15
N ALA A 192 17.30 18.36 18.18
CA ALA A 192 17.02 19.49 17.29
C ALA A 192 16.28 20.62 18.01
N GLU A 193 16.51 21.86 17.57
CA GLU A 193 15.88 23.07 18.13
C GLU A 193 14.37 23.15 17.83
N ALA A 194 13.94 22.58 16.71
CA ALA A 194 12.54 22.49 16.28
C ALA A 194 12.35 21.30 15.34
N ALA A 195 11.12 20.83 15.19
CA ALA A 195 10.80 19.71 14.31
C ALA A 195 9.41 19.86 13.68
N THR A 196 9.26 19.42 12.42
CA THR A 196 7.96 19.32 11.74
C THR A 196 7.84 17.99 11.01
N VAL A 197 6.61 17.54 10.79
CA VAL A 197 6.30 16.30 10.09
C VAL A 197 5.41 16.59 8.89
N VAL A 198 5.86 16.11 7.73
CA VAL A 198 5.08 16.17 6.50
C VAL A 198 4.73 14.76 6.03
N ASN A 199 3.87 14.66 5.01
CA ASN A 199 3.34 13.40 4.49
C ASN A 199 4.39 12.28 4.33
N ASN A 200 5.57 12.58 3.77
CA ASN A 200 6.67 11.63 3.65
C ASN A 200 8.01 12.36 3.41
N ASN A 201 9.12 11.62 3.37
CA ASN A 201 10.44 12.20 3.13
C ASN A 201 10.58 12.90 1.77
N ALA A 202 9.86 12.46 0.72
CA ALA A 202 9.91 13.13 -0.58
C ALA A 202 9.33 14.55 -0.50
N ALA A 203 8.23 14.71 0.24
CA ALA A 203 7.67 16.02 0.55
C ALA A 203 8.61 16.84 1.44
N ALA A 204 9.31 16.21 2.40
CA ALA A 204 10.27 16.89 3.27
C ALA A 204 11.46 17.46 2.47
N VAL A 205 12.03 16.67 1.55
CA VAL A 205 13.10 17.12 0.66
C VAL A 205 12.62 18.25 -0.25
N LEU A 206 11.45 18.11 -0.88
CA LEU A 206 10.88 19.14 -1.74
C LEU A 206 10.68 20.45 -0.95
N LEU A 207 10.04 20.39 0.21
CA LEU A 207 9.74 21.55 1.05
C LEU A 207 11.02 22.22 1.57
N GLY A 208 11.97 21.43 2.08
CA GLY A 208 13.24 21.95 2.59
C GLY A 208 14.04 22.67 1.51
N ILE A 209 14.14 22.10 0.30
CA ILE A 209 14.83 22.73 -0.81
C ILE A 209 14.08 23.96 -1.29
N ALA A 210 12.75 23.92 -1.38
CA ALA A 210 11.96 25.08 -1.82
C ALA A 210 12.09 26.24 -0.85
N ALA A 211 12.06 25.97 0.46
CA ALA A 211 12.19 26.97 1.50
C ALA A 211 13.61 27.59 1.57
N LEU A 212 14.66 26.77 1.41
CA LEU A 212 16.05 27.22 1.61
C LEU A 212 16.73 27.69 0.32
N ALA A 213 16.38 27.12 -0.83
CA ALA A 213 17.09 27.30 -2.10
C ALA A 213 16.18 27.64 -3.30
N GLY A 214 14.90 27.95 -3.08
CA GLY A 214 14.00 28.40 -4.15
C GLY A 214 14.57 29.60 -4.91
N GLY A 215 14.78 29.46 -6.21
CA GLY A 215 15.39 30.46 -7.09
C GLY A 215 16.92 30.64 -6.93
N LYS A 216 17.57 29.81 -6.12
CA LYS A 216 19.02 29.85 -5.82
C LYS A 216 19.69 28.51 -6.11
N GLU A 217 21.00 28.44 -5.93
CA GLU A 217 21.79 27.23 -6.19
C GLU A 217 21.81 26.28 -5.01
N ALA A 218 21.53 25.00 -5.29
CA ALA A 218 21.68 23.89 -4.36
C ALA A 218 22.76 22.93 -4.89
N ILE A 219 23.84 22.78 -4.13
CA ILE A 219 25.01 22.01 -4.52
C ILE A 219 24.88 20.58 -4.00
N VAL A 220 25.08 19.58 -4.87
CA VAL A 220 24.97 18.15 -4.51
C VAL A 220 26.03 17.33 -5.26
N SER A 221 26.47 16.23 -4.67
CA SER A 221 27.36 15.29 -5.37
C SER A 221 26.65 14.63 -6.56
N ARG A 222 27.35 14.48 -7.68
CA ARG A 222 26.87 13.72 -8.85
C ARG A 222 26.54 12.26 -8.49
N GLY A 223 27.26 11.67 -7.54
CA GLY A 223 27.01 10.29 -7.06
C GLY A 223 25.74 10.14 -6.23
N GLU A 224 25.12 11.26 -5.86
CA GLU A 224 23.97 11.35 -4.95
C GLU A 224 22.66 11.73 -5.67
N LEU A 225 22.71 11.89 -7.00
CA LEU A 225 21.54 12.09 -7.84
C LEU A 225 20.75 10.77 -8.02
N VAL A 226 20.16 10.33 -6.93
CA VAL A 226 19.50 9.03 -6.80
C VAL A 226 18.12 8.98 -7.45
N GLU A 227 17.74 7.77 -7.87
CA GLU A 227 16.37 7.39 -8.17
C GLU A 227 15.92 6.31 -7.17
N ILE A 228 14.84 6.60 -6.43
CA ILE A 228 14.31 5.73 -5.40
C ILE A 228 12.87 5.34 -5.76
N GLY A 229 12.62 4.03 -5.79
CA GLY A 229 11.36 3.51 -6.31
C GLY A 229 11.30 3.67 -7.83
N GLY A 230 10.16 4.13 -8.36
CA GLY A 230 9.97 4.36 -9.81
C GLY A 230 9.53 5.77 -10.19
N ALA A 231 9.51 6.72 -9.25
CA ALA A 231 9.01 8.08 -9.50
C ALA A 231 9.72 9.19 -8.71
N PHE A 232 10.62 8.86 -7.78
CA PHE A 232 11.36 9.87 -7.01
C PHE A 232 12.78 9.98 -7.55
N ARG A 233 13.07 11.09 -8.23
CA ARG A 233 14.36 11.38 -8.86
C ARG A 233 14.86 12.71 -8.32
N MET A 234 16.04 12.72 -7.71
CA MET A 234 16.56 13.92 -7.04
C MET A 234 16.61 15.16 -7.94
N PRO A 235 17.07 15.08 -9.21
CA PRO A 235 17.06 16.24 -10.12
C PRO A 235 15.64 16.81 -10.35
N ASP A 236 14.65 15.94 -10.52
CA ASP A 236 13.26 16.35 -10.79
C ASP A 236 12.65 17.03 -9.55
N VAL A 237 12.98 16.55 -8.34
CA VAL A 237 12.54 17.14 -7.07
C VAL A 237 13.18 18.51 -6.85
N MET A 238 14.48 18.66 -7.13
CA MET A 238 15.18 19.95 -7.02
C MET A 238 14.60 20.98 -7.99
N ALA A 239 14.34 20.57 -9.24
CA ALA A 239 13.69 21.42 -10.23
C ALA A 239 12.26 21.83 -9.80
N ALA A 240 11.47 20.88 -9.27
CA ALA A 240 10.13 21.16 -8.76
C ALA A 240 10.13 22.08 -7.53
N ALA A 241 11.16 21.99 -6.69
CA ALA A 241 11.40 22.93 -5.58
C ALA A 241 11.85 24.32 -6.05
N GLY A 242 12.12 24.50 -7.35
CA GLY A 242 12.60 25.76 -7.91
C GLY A 242 14.07 26.04 -7.64
N ALA A 243 14.85 25.05 -7.17
CA ALA A 243 16.27 25.22 -6.95
C ALA A 243 17.07 24.92 -8.22
N LYS A 244 18.13 25.68 -8.44
CA LYS A 244 19.10 25.43 -9.49
C LYS A 244 20.08 24.35 -9.01
N LEU A 245 19.99 23.17 -9.62
CA LEU A 245 20.92 22.07 -9.38
C LEU A 245 22.35 22.46 -9.80
N VAL A 246 23.29 22.37 -8.86
CA VAL A 246 24.74 22.46 -9.11
C VAL A 246 25.37 21.15 -8.68
N GLU A 247 25.76 20.33 -9.65
CA GLU A 247 26.37 19.04 -9.38
C GLU A 247 27.90 19.13 -9.31
N VAL A 248 28.49 18.48 -8.30
CA VAL A 248 29.94 18.46 -8.05
C VAL A 248 30.50 17.05 -8.01
N GLY A 249 31.81 16.93 -8.16
CA GLY A 249 32.51 15.65 -8.17
C GLY A 249 32.12 14.74 -9.34
N THR A 250 32.38 13.45 -9.19
CA THR A 250 32.00 12.41 -10.14
C THR A 250 31.08 11.38 -9.48
N THR A 251 30.51 10.49 -10.30
CA THR A 251 29.61 9.41 -9.83
C THR A 251 30.18 8.59 -8.69
N ASN A 252 31.46 8.23 -8.79
CA ASN A 252 32.12 7.37 -7.81
C ASN A 252 32.92 8.13 -6.76
N ARG A 253 33.39 9.35 -7.05
CA ARG A 253 34.31 10.10 -6.17
C ARG A 253 33.89 11.55 -6.06
N THR A 254 33.61 11.97 -4.83
CA THR A 254 33.40 13.37 -4.47
C THR A 254 34.29 13.73 -3.28
N HIS A 255 34.89 14.91 -3.33
CA HIS A 255 35.79 15.44 -2.32
C HIS A 255 35.30 16.80 -1.81
N ALA A 256 35.72 17.19 -0.60
CA ALA A 256 35.31 18.47 0.02
C ALA A 256 35.64 19.69 -0.85
N ARG A 257 36.79 19.66 -1.54
CA ARG A 257 37.19 20.72 -2.48
C ARG A 257 36.21 20.93 -3.64
N ASP A 258 35.49 19.87 -4.04
CA ASP A 258 34.54 19.94 -5.15
C ASP A 258 33.32 20.77 -4.73
N TYR A 259 32.87 20.63 -3.48
CA TYR A 259 31.85 21.49 -2.88
C TYR A 259 32.37 22.93 -2.72
N GLN A 260 33.54 23.12 -2.09
CA GLN A 260 34.12 24.44 -1.85
C GLN A 260 34.29 25.27 -3.12
N ALA A 261 34.76 24.65 -4.21
CA ALA A 261 34.97 25.32 -5.49
C ALA A 261 33.67 25.74 -6.19
N ALA A 262 32.53 25.11 -5.85
CA ALA A 262 31.23 25.41 -6.43
C ALA A 262 30.44 26.46 -5.62
N ILE A 263 30.90 26.84 -4.42
CA ILE A 263 30.26 27.88 -3.61
C ILE A 263 30.48 29.25 -4.25
N GLY A 264 29.38 29.97 -4.44
CA GLY A 264 29.37 31.32 -4.97
C GLY A 264 28.24 32.19 -4.40
N PRO A 265 28.08 33.43 -4.88
CA PRO A 265 27.11 34.38 -4.35
C PRO A 265 25.64 33.93 -4.42
N HIS A 266 25.33 32.94 -5.27
CA HIS A 266 23.99 32.40 -5.46
C HIS A 266 23.76 31.06 -4.75
N THR A 267 24.76 30.51 -4.07
CA THR A 267 24.64 29.27 -3.31
C THR A 267 23.79 29.48 -2.06
N ALA A 268 22.80 28.62 -1.86
CA ALA A 268 21.91 28.66 -0.69
C ALA A 268 21.93 27.38 0.14
N LEU A 269 22.28 26.25 -0.47
CA LEU A 269 22.18 24.95 0.18
C LEU A 269 23.30 24.01 -0.30
N LEU A 270 23.98 23.37 0.64
CA LEU A 270 24.77 22.17 0.39
C LEU A 270 23.92 20.95 0.75
N LEU A 271 23.62 20.11 -0.24
CA LEU A 271 22.79 18.94 -0.07
C LEU A 271 23.66 17.67 -0.02
N LYS A 272 23.42 16.85 1.00
CA LYS A 272 23.95 15.51 1.14
C LYS A 272 22.79 14.51 1.08
N VAL A 273 22.83 13.57 0.14
CA VAL A 273 21.82 12.52 0.01
C VAL A 273 22.43 11.17 0.33
N HIS A 274 21.72 10.35 1.10
CA HIS A 274 22.11 8.98 1.38
C HIS A 274 21.60 8.02 0.28
N THR A 275 22.49 7.17 -0.25
CA THR A 275 22.17 6.16 -1.27
C THR A 275 21.48 4.95 -0.62
N SER A 276 20.20 5.10 -0.28
CA SER A 276 19.47 4.13 0.56
C SER A 276 19.16 2.77 -0.09
N ASN A 277 19.13 2.68 -1.42
CA ASN A 277 18.69 1.49 -2.17
C ASN A 277 19.76 0.87 -3.07
N TYR A 278 20.98 1.42 -3.09
CA TYR A 278 22.12 0.85 -3.80
C TYR A 278 23.44 1.25 -3.13
N ALA A 279 24.51 0.53 -3.46
CA ALA A 279 25.87 0.87 -3.05
C ALA A 279 26.82 0.82 -4.26
N ILE A 280 27.71 1.80 -4.35
CA ILE A 280 28.81 1.80 -5.33
C ILE A 280 30.03 1.15 -4.66
N GLN A 281 30.62 0.15 -5.30
CA GLN A 281 31.79 -0.57 -4.79
C GLN A 281 33.02 -0.32 -5.69
N GLY A 282 34.23 -0.47 -5.12
CA GLY A 282 35.50 -0.23 -5.80
C GLY A 282 36.10 1.14 -5.46
N PHE A 283 36.63 1.85 -6.47
CA PHE A 283 37.28 3.16 -6.28
C PHE A 283 36.24 4.25 -6.02
N THR A 284 35.84 4.40 -4.75
CA THR A 284 34.83 5.36 -4.33
C THR A 284 35.37 6.35 -3.30
N ALA A 285 34.78 7.55 -3.26
CA ALA A 285 35.03 8.55 -2.24
C ALA A 285 33.75 9.38 -2.02
N SER A 286 33.39 9.64 -0.77
CA SER A 286 32.29 10.51 -0.38
C SER A 286 32.73 11.44 0.74
N VAL A 287 32.06 12.60 0.84
CA VAL A 287 32.28 13.57 1.93
C VAL A 287 31.27 13.27 3.03
N SER A 288 31.73 13.10 4.27
CA SER A 288 30.81 12.91 5.40
C SER A 288 30.09 14.21 5.76
N GLU A 289 28.94 14.09 6.41
CA GLU A 289 28.14 15.21 6.90
C GLU A 289 28.97 16.10 7.84
N ALA A 290 29.78 15.50 8.72
CA ALA A 290 30.67 16.22 9.63
C ALA A 290 31.78 17.02 8.91
N ALA A 291 32.22 16.55 7.73
CA ALA A 291 33.19 17.27 6.91
C ALA A 291 32.53 18.34 6.01
N LEU A 292 31.24 18.17 5.70
CA LEU A 292 30.47 19.12 4.89
C LEU A 292 29.95 20.31 5.72
N ALA A 293 29.54 20.08 6.97
CA ALA A 293 28.98 21.09 7.85
C ALA A 293 29.84 22.37 8.06
N PRO A 294 31.19 22.31 8.17
CA PRO A 294 32.01 23.51 8.35
C PRO A 294 32.39 24.24 7.05
N ILE A 295 31.96 23.75 5.88
CA ILE A 295 32.25 24.35 4.56
C ILE A 295 31.26 25.49 4.30
#